data_AF-U9UBL8-F1
#
_entry.id   AF-U9UBL8-F1
#
_cell.length_a   1.000
_cell.length_b   1.000
_cell.length_c   1.000
_cell.angle_alpha   90.00
_cell.angle_beta   90.00
_cell.angle_gamma   90.00
#
_symmetry.space_group_name_H-M   'P 1'
#
loop_
_entity.id
_entity.type
_entity.pdbx_description
1 polymer ?
#
loop_
_entity_poly.entity_id
_entity_poly.type
_entity_poly.pdbx_seq_one_letter_code
_entity_poly.pdbx_strand_id
1 'polypeptide(L)' 'MKTIDPDLIPEWIPYNNLQNIEYLTKGGFSEIYTAIWIDGNFIEWDSERQQLKRFGDHNV' A
#
# COMPACT_ATOMS: atom_id res chain seq x y z
N MET A 1 -4.55 -12.38 -13.04
CA MET A 1 -3.13 -12.11 -13.31
C MET A 1 -2.33 -12.88 -12.26
N LYS A 2 -1.48 -13.83 -12.65
CA LYS A 2 -0.53 -14.46 -11.72
C LYS A 2 0.74 -13.61 -11.80
N THR A 3 1.12 -12.95 -10.70
CA THR A 3 2.40 -12.25 -10.60
C THR A 3 3.34 -13.06 -9.72
N ILE A 4 4.63 -13.00 -10.05
CA ILE A 4 5.69 -13.61 -9.25
C ILE A 4 6.00 -12.78 -8.00
N ASP A 5 5.77 -11.47 -8.07
CA ASP A 5 6.03 -10.50 -7.01
C ASP A 5 4.76 -9.64 -6.81
N PRO A 6 3.86 -10.03 -5.88
CA PRO A 6 2.62 -9.30 -5.58
C PRO A 6 2.82 -7.88 -5.08
N ASP A 7 3.89 -7.64 -4.32
CA ASP A 7 4.28 -6.36 -3.74
C ASP A 7 4.76 -5.34 -4.79
N LEU A 8 5.14 -5.80 -5.99
CA LEU A 8 5.54 -4.95 -7.11
C LEU A 8 4.38 -4.54 -8.03
N ILE A 9 3.14 -4.96 -7.75
CA ILE A 9 1.97 -4.52 -8.52
C ILE A 9 1.73 -3.03 -8.23
N PRO A 10 1.74 -2.15 -9.26
CA PRO A 10 1.36 -0.75 -9.07
C PRO A 10 -0.08 -0.65 -8.60
N GLU A 11 -0.29 0.08 -7.51
CA GLU A 11 -1.59 0.19 -6.86
C GLU A 11 -1.95 1.64 -6.53
N TRP A 12 -3.24 1.97 -6.69
CA TRP A 12 -3.81 3.21 -6.21
C TRP A 12 -4.37 3.03 -4.80
N ILE A 13 -3.88 3.82 -3.84
CA ILE A 13 -4.33 3.78 -2.45
C ILE A 13 -5.33 4.90 -2.21
N PRO A 14 -6.61 4.59 -1.87
CA PRO A 14 -7.55 5.61 -1.44
C PRO A 14 -7.06 6.33 -0.18
N TYR A 15 -7.17 7.66 -0.13
CA TYR A 15 -6.73 8.45 1.02
C TYR A 15 -7.35 7.98 2.35
N ASN A 16 -8.60 7.53 2.33
CA ASN A 16 -9.31 7.04 3.52
C ASN A 16 -8.70 5.75 4.11
N ASN A 17 -7.81 5.07 3.38
CA ASN A 17 -7.12 3.87 3.84
C ASN A 17 -5.75 4.22 4.45
N LEU A 18 -5.42 5.50 4.57
CA LEU A 18 -4.23 6.00 5.26
C LEU A 18 -4.61 6.53 6.65
N GLN A 19 -3.86 6.11 7.66
CA GLN A 19 -3.99 6.55 9.05
C GLN A 19 -2.66 7.08 9.56
N ASN A 20 -2.68 7.79 10.70
CA ASN A 20 -1.48 8.35 11.33
C ASN A 20 -0.60 9.14 10.34
N ILE A 21 -1.24 10.02 9.55
CA ILE A 21 -0.56 10.81 8.53
C ILE A 21 0.23 11.91 9.23
N GLU A 22 1.55 11.85 9.12
CA GLU A 22 2.47 12.75 9.79
C GLU A 22 3.37 13.45 8.76
N TYR A 23 3.59 14.75 8.96
CA TYR A 23 4.49 15.52 8.10
C TYR A 23 5.94 15.06 8.31
N LEU A 24 6.63 14.74 7.23
CA LEU A 24 8.04 14.36 7.25
C LEU A 24 8.94 15.54 6.88
N THR A 25 8.74 16.12 5.69
CA THR A 25 9.59 17.20 5.19
C THR A 25 8.98 17.87 3.96
N LYS A 26 9.61 18.94 3.46
CA LYS A 26 9.28 19.61 2.21
C LYS A 26 10.43 19.48 1.22
N GLY A 27 10.14 18.89 0.07
CA GLY A 27 11.05 18.83 -1.06
C GLY A 27 10.93 20.08 -1.96
N GLY A 28 11.54 20.02 -3.14
CA GLY A 28 11.52 21.15 -4.09
C GLY A 28 10.11 21.50 -4.61
N PHE A 29 9.25 20.50 -4.77
CA PHE A 29 7.94 20.67 -5.41
C PHE A 29 6.75 20.18 -4.57
N SER A 30 6.99 19.57 -3.41
CA SER A 30 5.93 18.94 -2.61
C SER A 30 6.30 18.84 -1.14
N GLU A 31 5.28 18.65 -0.32
CA GLU A 31 5.41 18.21 1.07
C GLU A 31 5.30 16.69 1.11
N ILE A 32 6.11 16.06 1.95
CA ILE A 32 6.25 14.62 2.10
C ILE A 32 5.71 14.26 3.47
N TYR A 33 4.90 13.21 3.52
CA TYR A 33 4.26 12.70 4.71
C TYR A 33 4.54 11.20 4.83
N THR A 34 4.55 10.69 6.05
CA THR A 34 4.48 9.25 6.34
C THR A 34 3.07 8.89 6.78
N ALA A 35 2.64 7.66 6.53
CA ALA A 35 1.34 7.17 6.98
C ALA A 35 1.36 5.65 7.22
N ILE A 36 0.30 5.14 7.84
CA ILE A 36 -0.03 3.72 7.89
C ILE A 36 -1.11 3.43 6.86
N TRP A 37 -0.82 2.56 5.90
CA TRP A 37 -1.82 1.99 5.01
C TRP A 37 -2.45 0.74 5.64
N ILE A 38 -3.73 0.83 5.98
CA ILE A 38 -4.43 -0.17 6.82
C ILE A 38 -4.67 -1.52 6.12
N ASP A 39 -4.75 -1.53 4.79
CA ASP A 39 -4.99 -2.77 4.04
C ASP A 39 -3.68 -3.43 3.61
N GLY A 40 -2.58 -2.67 3.58
CA GLY A 40 -1.26 -3.13 3.19
C GLY A 40 -1.14 -3.51 1.73
N ASN A 41 0.10 -3.78 1.32
CA ASN A 41 0.40 -4.23 -0.03
C ASN A 41 -0.09 -5.67 -0.25
N PHE A 42 -0.22 -6.04 -1.52
CA PHE A 42 -0.46 -7.44 -1.88
C PHE A 42 0.75 -8.31 -1.50
N ILE A 43 0.47 -9.47 -0.94
CA ILE A 43 1.50 -10.43 -0.48
C ILE A 43 1.47 -11.75 -1.25
N GLU A 44 0.28 -12.20 -1.69
CA GLU A 44 0.13 -13.49 -2.36
C GLU A 44 -1.12 -13.53 -3.25
N TRP A 45 -1.08 -14.40 -4.26
CA TRP A 45 -2.25 -14.77 -5.07
C TRP A 45 -2.93 -16.01 -4.49
N ASP A 46 -4.18 -15.87 -4.03
CA ASP A 46 -5.03 -16.99 -3.63
C ASP A 46 -5.67 -17.62 -4.88
N SER A 47 -5.19 -18.80 -5.29
CA SER A 47 -5.71 -19.48 -6.49
C SER A 47 -7.11 -20.05 -6.32
N GLU A 48 -7.54 -20.35 -5.09
CA GLU A 48 -8.86 -20.92 -4.82
C GLU A 48 -9.93 -19.83 -4.91
N ARG A 49 -9.65 -18.68 -4.28
CA ARG A 49 -10.55 -17.52 -4.29
C ARG A 49 -10.38 -16.63 -5.53
N GLN A 50 -9.34 -16.87 -6.32
CA GLN A 50 -8.96 -16.06 -7.48
C GLN A 50 -8.82 -14.56 -7.13
N GLN A 51 -8.16 -14.27 -6.01
CA GLN A 51 -7.96 -12.91 -5.52
C GLN A 51 -6.57 -12.73 -4.92
N LEU A 52 -6.08 -11.49 -4.90
CA LEU A 52 -4.85 -11.15 -4.17
C LEU A 52 -5.18 -10.96 -2.69
N LYS A 53 -4.32 -11.51 -1.84
CA LYS A 53 -4.36 -11.27 -0.39
C LYS A 53 -3.40 -10.17 -0.01
N ARG A 54 -3.73 -9.50 1.08
CA ARG A 54 -2.95 -8.43 1.69
C ARG A 54 -2.76 -8.72 3.16
N PHE A 55 -1.77 -8.07 3.75
CA PHE A 55 -1.51 -8.15 5.17
C PHE A 55 -1.52 -6.76 5.79
N GLY A 56 -2.68 -6.40 6.35
CA GLY A 56 -2.96 -5.27 7.26
C GLY A 56 -2.03 -4.06 7.20
N ASP A 57 -1.71 -3.52 8.37
CA ASP A 57 -1.01 -2.26 8.49
C ASP A 57 0.39 -2.29 7.86
N HIS A 58 0.65 -1.34 6.96
CA HIS A 58 1.95 -1.13 6.31
C HIS A 58 2.37 0.35 6.41
N ASN A 59 3.61 0.61 6.80
CA ASN A 59 4.14 1.99 6.83
C ASN A 59 4.51 2.44 5.41
N VAL A 60 4.01 3.61 5.01
CA VAL A 60 4.24 4.23 3.70
C VAL A 60 4.76 5.66 3.81
#